data_AF-A0A452H7X3-F1
#
_entry.id   AF-A0A452H7X3-F1
#
_cell.length_a   1.000
_cell.length_b   1.000
_cell.length_c   1.000
_cell.angle_alpha   90.00
_cell.angle_beta   90.00
_cell.angle_gamma   90.00
#
_symmetry.space_group_name_H-M   'P 1'
#
loop_
_entity.id
_entity.type
_entity.pdbx_description
1 polymer ?
#
loop_
_entity_poly.entity_id
_entity_poly.type
_entity_poly.pdbx_seq_one_letter_code
_entity_poly.pdbx_strand_id
1 'polypeptide(L)'
;MACVAGCRCCTERRRQSSILYNILKSEERPEAAQQPPPQEPPGPGCSCGSRRRVALRSPQVAGKAASAVLVKTLRFVKSVPCFQELPLDEQLVLVRSCWAPLLVLGLAQERVHFETVETAEPSMLQRILTDRRQEQQGQQHPDSSSPQLPSAGEIQTIKGFLAKCWSLDISTKEYAYLKGTVLFNPDLPGLQCVQYIQGLQREAQQALNEHVRLIHRGDQARFAKLNVVLSLLRSINANVIAELFFKPIIGTVNMDDMLLEMLCAKL
;
A
#
# COMPACT_ATOMS: atom_id res chain seq x y z
N MET A 1 18.95 6.20 -4.04
CA MET A 1 17.58 6.74 -4.08
C MET A 1 17.64 8.25 -4.04
N ALA A 2 17.12 8.92 -5.08
CA ALA A 2 17.18 10.36 -5.21
C ALA A 2 16.42 11.04 -4.05
N CYS A 3 17.14 11.84 -3.26
CA CYS A 3 16.51 12.77 -2.34
C CYS A 3 15.72 13.79 -3.17
N VAL A 4 14.40 13.77 -3.02
CA VAL A 4 13.53 14.82 -3.57
C VAL A 4 13.93 16.14 -2.93
N ALA A 5 14.40 17.08 -3.76
CA ALA A 5 15.01 18.35 -3.39
C ALA A 5 14.00 19.36 -2.81
N GLY A 6 13.41 19.06 -1.65
CA GLY A 6 12.37 19.92 -1.05
C GLY A 6 12.25 19.89 0.47
N CYS A 7 13.20 19.29 1.21
CA CYS A 7 13.17 19.29 2.67
C CYS A 7 14.25 20.25 3.23
N ARG A 8 13.84 21.31 3.93
CA ARG A 8 14.75 22.27 4.61
C ARG A 8 15.70 21.61 5.63
N CYS A 9 15.36 20.41 6.12
CA CYS A 9 16.23 19.63 7.01
C CYS A 9 17.51 19.13 6.32
N CYS A 10 17.52 18.95 5.00
CA CYS A 10 18.71 18.53 4.26
C CYS A 10 19.74 19.66 4.12
N THR A 11 19.29 20.92 4.07
CA THR A 11 20.18 22.09 3.97
C THR A 11 20.92 22.38 5.28
N GLU A 12 20.31 22.07 6.44
CA GLU A 12 20.96 22.26 7.74
C GLU A 12 21.95 21.13 8.08
N ARG A 13 21.65 19.87 7.75
CA ARG A 13 22.57 18.75 8.00
C ARG A 13 23.86 18.83 7.18
N ARG A 14 23.82 19.47 5.99
CA ARG A 14 25.00 19.70 5.15
C ARG A 14 25.98 20.73 5.75
N ARG A 15 25.54 21.53 6.73
CA ARG A 15 26.36 22.58 7.37
C ARG A 15 26.94 22.16 8.72
N GLN A 16 26.55 21.00 9.27
CA GLN A 16 27.05 20.52 10.55
C GLN A 16 28.08 19.41 10.32
N SER A 17 29.33 19.77 10.04
CA SER A 17 30.42 18.87 10.38
C SER A 17 30.38 18.65 11.88
N SER A 18 30.27 17.39 12.32
CA SER A 18 30.26 17.07 13.75
C SER A 18 31.53 17.61 14.40
N ILE A 19 31.42 18.14 15.62
CA ILE A 19 32.56 18.68 16.38
C ILE A 19 33.70 17.63 16.46
N LEU A 20 33.33 16.35 16.59
CA LEU A 20 34.24 15.20 16.53
C LEU A 20 35.03 15.10 15.21
N TYR A 21 34.40 15.36 14.07
CA TYR A 21 35.07 15.34 12.76
C TYR A 21 36.12 16.44 12.64
N ASN A 22 35.88 17.62 13.23
CA ASN A 22 36.85 18.72 13.21
C ASN A 22 38.01 18.48 14.18
N ILE A 23 37.77 17.84 15.33
CA ILE A 23 38.83 17.47 16.31
C ILE A 23 39.76 16.39 15.74
N LEU A 24 39.21 15.37 15.07
CA LEU A 24 40.00 14.30 14.46
C LEU A 24 40.81 14.76 13.24
N LYS A 25 40.39 15.86 12.59
CA LYS A 25 41.07 16.40 11.40
C LYS A 25 42.14 17.44 11.75
N SER A 26 42.20 17.93 12.98
CA SER A 26 43.20 18.92 13.41
C SER A 26 44.57 18.33 13.74
N GLU A 27 44.73 17.02 13.81
CA GLU A 27 46.03 16.39 14.15
C GLU A 27 46.86 15.88 12.96
N GLU A 28 46.37 15.97 11.72
CA GLU A 28 47.15 15.49 10.57
C GLU A 28 47.22 16.52 9.43
N ARG A 29 48.42 17.10 9.23
CA ARG A 29 49.01 17.48 7.93
C ARG A 29 50.43 18.05 8.10
N PRO A 30 51.31 18.00 7.08
CA PRO A 30 51.02 17.67 5.67
C PRO A 30 51.98 16.67 5.01
N GLU A 31 51.49 15.91 4.03
CA GLU A 31 52.17 15.76 2.74
C GLU A 31 51.20 15.20 1.67
N ALA A 32 51.43 15.60 0.43
CA ALA A 32 50.49 15.53 -0.67
C ALA A 32 50.53 14.18 -1.41
N ALA A 33 49.36 13.57 -1.65
CA ALA A 33 49.11 12.70 -2.80
C ALA A 33 47.60 12.57 -3.04
N GLN A 34 47.21 12.67 -4.31
CA GLN A 34 45.84 12.61 -4.80
C GLN A 34 45.25 11.20 -4.62
N GLN A 35 44.15 11.07 -3.88
CA GLN A 35 43.29 9.88 -3.87
C GLN A 35 41.82 10.30 -4.08
N PRO A 36 41.02 9.55 -4.85
CA PRO A 36 39.60 9.83 -5.03
C PRO A 36 38.83 9.57 -3.73
N PRO A 37 37.69 10.24 -3.51
CA PRO A 37 37.05 10.31 -2.20
C PRO A 37 36.46 8.95 -1.78
N PRO A 38 36.52 8.58 -0.48
CA PRO A 38 35.84 7.39 0.02
C PRO A 38 34.33 7.58 -0.05
N GLN A 39 33.63 6.56 -0.57
CA GLN A 39 32.18 6.50 -0.59
C GLN A 39 31.67 6.30 0.85
N GLU A 40 31.04 7.32 1.43
CA GLU A 40 30.37 7.23 2.73
C GLU A 40 29.17 6.26 2.66
N PRO A 41 28.92 5.48 3.73
CA PRO A 41 27.71 4.67 3.82
C PRO A 41 26.46 5.57 3.84
N PRO A 42 25.31 5.11 3.34
CA PRO A 42 24.08 5.90 3.35
C PRO A 42 23.68 6.18 4.81
N GLY A 43 23.83 7.42 5.24
CA GLY A 43 23.37 7.88 6.55
C GLY A 43 21.85 7.72 6.71
N PRO A 44 21.34 7.60 7.95
CA PRO A 44 19.91 7.45 8.19
C PRO A 44 19.14 8.63 7.60
N GLY A 45 18.24 8.32 6.66
CA GLY A 45 17.38 9.27 5.98
C GLY A 45 16.53 10.11 6.93
N CYS A 46 16.20 11.33 6.52
CA CYS A 46 15.41 12.25 7.32
C CYS A 46 13.97 11.75 7.49
N SER A 47 13.45 11.81 8.72
CA SER A 47 12.07 11.46 9.09
C SER A 47 11.01 12.49 8.63
N CYS A 48 11.37 13.48 7.81
CA CYS A 48 10.44 14.52 7.34
C CYS A 48 9.33 14.00 6.40
N GLY A 49 9.50 12.83 5.78
CA GLY A 49 8.50 12.22 4.90
C GLY A 49 7.27 11.66 5.63
N SER A 50 7.44 11.18 6.87
CA SER A 50 6.37 10.52 7.64
C SER A 50 5.37 11.49 8.26
N ARG A 51 5.68 12.80 8.28
CA ARG A 51 4.83 13.84 8.90
C ARG A 51 3.91 14.57 7.93
N ARG A 52 4.07 14.35 6.62
CA ARG A 52 3.22 15.01 5.61
C ARG A 52 1.99 14.17 5.35
N ARG A 53 0.82 14.78 5.56
CA ARG A 53 -0.48 14.19 5.20
C ARG A 53 -0.79 14.51 3.76
N VAL A 54 -1.43 13.57 3.09
CA VAL A 54 -1.74 13.69 1.67
C VAL A 54 -3.18 13.26 1.44
N ALA A 55 -3.90 14.03 0.65
CA ALA A 55 -5.26 13.73 0.24
C ALA A 55 -5.34 13.54 -1.28
N LEU A 56 -6.40 12.89 -1.76
CA LEU A 56 -6.70 12.84 -3.18
C LEU A 56 -7.07 14.25 -3.67
N ARG A 57 -6.59 14.63 -4.86
CA ARG A 57 -6.98 15.90 -5.49
C ARG A 57 -8.48 15.91 -5.83
N SER A 58 -8.99 14.76 -6.25
CA SER A 58 -10.40 14.54 -6.60
C SER A 58 -10.93 13.28 -5.92
N PRO A 59 -11.23 13.34 -4.60
CA PRO A 59 -11.61 12.16 -3.82
C PRO A 59 -12.83 11.42 -4.38
N GLN A 60 -13.84 12.15 -4.86
CA GLN A 60 -15.05 11.54 -5.43
C GLN A 60 -14.77 10.75 -6.72
N VAL A 61 -13.91 11.26 -7.60
CA VAL A 61 -13.61 10.60 -8.89
C VAL A 61 -12.79 9.33 -8.65
N ALA A 62 -11.72 9.45 -7.86
CA ALA A 62 -10.84 8.32 -7.56
C ALA A 62 -11.55 7.27 -6.70
N GLY A 63 -12.39 7.67 -5.74
CA GLY A 63 -13.21 6.75 -4.98
C GLY A 63 -14.24 6.02 -5.85
N LYS A 64 -14.93 6.70 -6.77
CA LYS A 64 -15.91 6.05 -7.68
C LYS A 64 -15.23 5.01 -8.55
N ALA A 65 -14.04 5.32 -9.07
CA ALA A 65 -13.23 4.37 -9.82
C ALA A 65 -12.85 3.17 -8.93
N ALA A 66 -12.37 3.40 -7.70
CA ALA A 66 -12.04 2.34 -6.76
C ALA A 66 -13.25 1.47 -6.40
N SER A 67 -14.44 2.05 -6.19
CA SER A 67 -15.68 1.30 -5.94
C SER A 67 -16.04 0.40 -7.13
N ALA A 68 -15.95 0.92 -8.36
CA ALA A 68 -16.20 0.11 -9.56
C ALA A 68 -15.22 -1.07 -9.67
N VAL A 69 -13.93 -0.84 -9.35
CA VAL A 69 -12.93 -1.90 -9.31
C VAL A 69 -13.19 -2.89 -8.18
N LEU A 70 -13.65 -2.46 -7.01
CA LEU A 70 -14.00 -3.33 -5.89
C LEU A 70 -15.16 -4.27 -6.26
N VAL A 71 -16.22 -3.73 -6.89
CA VAL A 71 -17.35 -4.54 -7.41
C VAL A 71 -16.85 -5.56 -8.43
N LYS A 72 -16.00 -5.16 -9.39
CA LYS A 72 -15.41 -6.08 -10.38
C LYS A 72 -14.56 -7.17 -9.71
N THR A 73 -13.85 -6.80 -8.65
CA THR A 73 -12.99 -7.69 -7.87
C THR A 73 -13.82 -8.72 -7.10
N LEU A 74 -14.87 -8.32 -6.40
CA LEU A 74 -15.75 -9.25 -5.71
C LEU A 74 -16.56 -10.12 -6.66
N ARG A 75 -16.97 -9.59 -7.83
CA ARG A 75 -17.58 -10.41 -8.88
C ARG A 75 -16.60 -11.49 -9.37
N PHE A 76 -15.33 -11.15 -9.58
CA PHE A 76 -14.31 -12.13 -9.92
C PHE A 76 -14.19 -13.20 -8.82
N VAL A 77 -14.01 -12.81 -7.55
CA VAL A 77 -13.89 -13.75 -6.43
C VAL A 77 -15.09 -14.71 -6.38
N LYS A 78 -16.31 -14.16 -6.46
CA LYS A 78 -17.55 -14.94 -6.47
C LYS A 78 -17.72 -15.82 -7.70
N SER A 79 -17.05 -15.53 -8.82
CA SER A 79 -17.11 -16.36 -10.01
C SER A 79 -16.16 -17.57 -9.97
N VAL A 80 -15.27 -17.65 -8.96
CA VAL A 80 -14.31 -18.75 -8.82
C VAL A 80 -15.01 -19.97 -8.21
N PRO A 81 -15.12 -21.11 -8.91
CA PRO A 81 -15.88 -22.26 -8.41
C PRO A 81 -15.37 -22.79 -7.07
N CYS A 82 -14.06 -22.99 -6.92
CA CYS A 82 -13.47 -23.48 -5.66
C CYS A 82 -13.63 -22.51 -4.48
N PHE A 83 -13.90 -21.22 -4.73
CA PHE A 83 -14.28 -20.29 -3.67
C PHE A 83 -15.74 -20.47 -3.26
N GLN A 84 -16.64 -20.76 -4.19
CA GLN A 84 -18.07 -20.97 -3.90
C GLN A 84 -18.33 -22.24 -3.07
N GLU A 85 -17.45 -23.25 -3.16
CA GLU A 85 -17.53 -24.48 -2.36
C GLU A 85 -17.20 -24.26 -0.87
N LEU A 86 -16.63 -23.11 -0.51
CA LEU A 86 -16.30 -22.79 0.87
C LEU A 86 -17.56 -22.40 1.67
N PRO A 87 -17.63 -22.74 2.96
CA PRO A 87 -18.61 -22.15 3.89
C PRO A 87 -18.56 -20.61 3.88
N LEU A 88 -19.69 -19.95 4.10
CA LEU A 88 -19.80 -18.49 4.01
C LEU A 88 -18.86 -17.77 4.99
N ASP A 89 -18.67 -18.32 6.18
CA ASP A 89 -17.74 -17.83 7.20
C ASP A 89 -16.28 -17.90 6.71
N GLU A 90 -15.87 -19.00 6.08
CA GLU A 90 -14.54 -19.12 5.46
C GLU A 90 -14.38 -18.13 4.29
N GLN A 91 -15.39 -18.01 3.43
CA GLN A 91 -15.41 -17.02 2.33
C GLN A 91 -15.23 -15.59 2.87
N LEU A 92 -15.91 -15.27 3.97
CA LEU A 92 -15.87 -13.94 4.58
C LEU A 92 -14.51 -13.64 5.20
N VAL A 93 -13.87 -14.62 5.85
CA VAL A 93 -12.49 -14.48 6.37
C VAL A 93 -11.52 -14.14 5.25
N LEU A 94 -11.59 -14.86 4.12
CA LEU A 94 -10.75 -14.60 2.95
C LEU A 94 -10.99 -13.20 2.39
N VAL A 95 -12.26 -12.82 2.17
CA VAL A 95 -12.62 -11.52 1.58
C VAL A 95 -12.21 -10.36 2.49
N ARG A 96 -12.52 -10.41 3.78
CA ARG A 96 -12.15 -9.35 4.75
C ARG A 96 -10.65 -9.18 4.88
N SER A 97 -9.89 -10.25 4.74
CA SER A 97 -8.43 -10.19 4.84
C SER A 97 -7.76 -9.71 3.54
N CYS A 98 -8.34 -10.04 2.37
CA CYS A 98 -7.68 -9.87 1.09
C CYS A 98 -8.27 -8.77 0.19
N TRP A 99 -9.39 -8.14 0.55
CA TRP A 99 -10.06 -7.14 -0.30
C TRP A 99 -9.14 -5.99 -0.71
N ALA A 100 -8.31 -5.46 0.20
CA ALA A 100 -7.46 -4.30 -0.08
C ALA A 100 -6.31 -4.66 -1.06
N PRO A 101 -5.51 -5.72 -0.83
CA PRO A 101 -4.55 -6.19 -1.82
C PRO A 101 -5.18 -6.53 -3.19
N LEU A 102 -6.34 -7.19 -3.20
CA LEU A 102 -7.05 -7.53 -4.43
C LEU A 102 -7.56 -6.29 -5.17
N LEU A 103 -8.07 -5.30 -4.44
CA LEU A 103 -8.48 -4.01 -4.99
C LEU A 103 -7.30 -3.29 -5.62
N VAL A 104 -6.14 -3.22 -4.95
CA VAL A 104 -4.96 -2.52 -5.48
C VAL A 104 -4.41 -3.24 -6.73
N LEU A 105 -4.45 -4.58 -6.78
CA LEU A 105 -4.22 -5.33 -8.02
C LEU A 105 -5.22 -4.96 -9.12
N GLY A 106 -6.50 -4.83 -8.77
CA GLY A 106 -7.55 -4.38 -9.67
C GLY A 106 -7.31 -2.97 -10.22
N LEU A 107 -6.91 -2.02 -9.37
CA LEU A 107 -6.59 -0.65 -9.77
C LEU A 107 -5.42 -0.64 -10.76
N ALA A 108 -4.41 -1.49 -10.54
CA ALA A 108 -3.30 -1.66 -11.47
C ALA A 108 -3.78 -2.21 -12.82
N GLN A 109 -4.59 -3.27 -12.79
CA GLN A 109 -5.12 -3.94 -13.98
C GLN A 109 -5.98 -3.01 -14.84
N GLU A 110 -6.84 -2.19 -14.21
CA GLU A 110 -7.69 -1.21 -14.90
C GLU A 110 -6.96 0.11 -15.20
N ARG A 111 -5.65 0.20 -14.94
CA ARG A 111 -4.81 1.40 -15.18
C ARG A 111 -5.41 2.67 -14.55
N VAL A 112 -5.91 2.57 -13.31
CA VAL A 112 -6.50 3.72 -12.59
C VAL A 112 -5.39 4.68 -12.15
N HIS A 113 -5.49 5.92 -12.60
CA HIS A 113 -4.60 7.00 -12.19
C HIS A 113 -5.31 7.91 -11.17
N PHE A 114 -4.58 8.35 -10.15
CA PHE A 114 -5.10 9.32 -9.20
C PHE A 114 -4.01 10.30 -8.76
N GLU A 115 -4.42 11.56 -8.62
CA GLU A 115 -3.57 12.64 -8.18
C GLU A 115 -3.77 12.91 -6.69
N THR A 116 -2.71 13.42 -6.07
CA THR A 116 -2.71 13.70 -4.64
C THR A 116 -2.14 15.07 -4.36
N VAL A 117 -2.70 15.75 -3.37
CA VAL A 117 -2.28 17.07 -2.90
C VAL A 117 -1.74 16.95 -1.48
N GLU A 118 -0.60 17.59 -1.22
CA GLU A 118 -0.10 17.71 0.15
C GLU A 118 -1.04 18.62 0.94
N THR A 119 -1.56 18.11 2.05
CA THR A 119 -2.34 18.90 2.99
C THR A 119 -1.42 19.34 4.12
N ALA A 120 -1.27 20.65 4.31
CA ALA A 120 -0.61 21.15 5.51
C ALA A 120 -1.45 20.73 6.73
N GLU A 121 -0.85 20.00 7.68
CA GLU A 121 -1.56 19.76 8.93
C GLU A 121 -1.80 21.10 9.65
N PRO A 122 -2.99 21.31 10.25
CA PRO A 122 -3.18 22.43 11.15
C PRO A 122 -2.11 22.34 12.25
N SER A 123 -1.46 23.47 12.54
CA SER A 123 -0.39 23.51 13.55
C SER A 123 -0.88 22.91 14.88
N MET A 124 0.03 22.39 15.72
CA MET A 124 -0.38 21.86 17.03
C MET A 124 -1.17 22.88 17.85
N LEU A 125 -0.84 24.17 17.72
CA LEU A 125 -1.61 25.27 18.31
C LEU A 125 -3.03 25.34 17.74
N GLN A 126 -3.18 25.22 16.42
CA GLN A 126 -4.49 25.20 15.79
C GLN A 126 -5.33 24.00 16.24
N ARG A 127 -4.72 22.81 16.40
CA ARG A 127 -5.40 21.64 16.99
C ARG A 127 -5.87 21.89 18.41
N ILE A 128 -4.99 22.39 19.29
CA ILE A 128 -5.32 22.70 20.69
C ILE A 128 -6.44 23.76 20.77
N LEU A 129 -6.40 24.77 19.91
CA LEU A 129 -7.41 25.83 19.86
C LEU A 129 -8.76 25.34 19.32
N THR A 130 -8.78 24.37 18.40
CA THR A 130 -10.02 23.78 17.90
C THR A 130 -10.60 22.72 18.83
N ASP A 131 -9.76 21.92 19.51
CA ASP A 131 -10.21 20.94 20.52
C ASP A 131 -10.95 21.63 21.68
N ARG A 132 -10.40 22.75 22.19
CA ARG A 132 -11.06 23.55 23.24
C ARG A 132 -12.41 24.13 22.85
N ARG A 133 -12.70 24.30 21.56
CA ARG A 133 -14.03 24.75 21.09
C ARG A 133 -15.05 23.59 21.04
N GLN A 134 -14.59 22.36 20.84
CA GLN A 134 -15.45 21.17 20.83
C GLN A 134 -15.84 20.72 22.25
N GLU A 135 -14.98 20.93 23.25
CA GLU A 135 -15.29 20.61 24.66
C GLU A 135 -16.46 21.43 25.25
N GLN A 136 -16.81 22.58 24.67
CA GLN A 136 -17.95 23.40 25.15
C GLN A 136 -19.32 22.99 24.56
N GLN A 137 -19.37 22.04 23.63
CA GLN A 137 -20.61 21.48 23.08
C GLN A 137 -20.68 19.97 23.32
N GLY A 138 -20.94 19.59 24.58
CA GLY A 138 -21.60 18.36 25.02
C GLY A 138 -21.27 17.00 24.35
N GLN A 139 -20.62 16.12 25.15
CA GLN A 139 -20.73 14.65 25.15
C GLN A 139 -20.26 13.84 23.92
N GLN A 140 -19.08 13.19 24.01
CA GLN A 140 -18.89 11.71 24.17
C GLN A 140 -17.47 11.23 23.76
N HIS A 141 -16.87 10.42 24.66
CA HIS A 141 -15.77 9.44 24.51
C HIS A 141 -14.36 9.86 24.00
N PRO A 142 -13.27 9.42 24.70
CA PRO A 142 -11.90 9.50 24.21
C PRO A 142 -11.54 8.24 23.41
N ASP A 143 -12.27 7.92 22.34
CA ASP A 143 -11.74 7.03 21.31
C ASP A 143 -11.10 7.91 20.24
N SER A 144 -9.78 8.02 20.34
CA SER A 144 -8.89 8.82 19.53
C SER A 144 -8.79 8.30 18.08
N SER A 145 -9.90 8.34 17.34
CA SER A 145 -9.91 8.15 15.89
C SER A 145 -10.26 9.46 15.17
N SER A 146 -9.48 10.52 15.48
CA SER A 146 -9.41 11.67 14.57
C SER A 146 -9.13 11.14 13.16
N PRO A 147 -9.83 11.60 12.10
CA PRO A 147 -9.59 11.12 10.73
C PRO A 147 -8.13 11.36 10.35
N GLN A 148 -7.30 10.31 10.49
CA GLN A 148 -5.89 10.39 10.18
C GLN A 148 -5.77 10.23 8.67
N LEU A 149 -5.56 11.35 7.98
CA LEU A 149 -5.20 11.30 6.57
C LEU A 149 -4.00 10.36 6.40
N PRO A 150 -3.98 9.57 5.30
CA PRO A 150 -2.82 8.78 4.95
C PRO A 150 -1.55 9.62 4.92
N SER A 151 -0.45 9.05 5.42
CA SER A 151 0.87 9.67 5.27
C SER A 151 1.32 9.65 3.82
N ALA A 152 2.19 10.59 3.46
CA ALA A 152 2.81 10.61 2.15
C ALA A 152 3.51 9.28 1.82
N GLY A 153 4.17 8.65 2.80
CA GLY A 153 4.85 7.36 2.62
C GLY A 153 3.89 6.24 2.21
N GLU A 154 2.75 6.11 2.88
CA GLU A 154 1.75 5.07 2.57
C GLU A 154 1.15 5.25 1.17
N ILE A 155 0.89 6.49 0.77
CA ILE A 155 0.42 6.78 -0.60
C ILE A 155 1.51 6.47 -1.64
N GLN A 156 2.77 6.78 -1.34
CA GLN A 156 3.88 6.43 -2.23
C GLN A 156 4.05 4.91 -2.37
N THR A 157 3.80 4.14 -1.31
CA THR A 157 3.76 2.67 -1.40
C THR A 157 2.71 2.21 -2.42
N ILE A 158 1.48 2.76 -2.36
CA ILE A 158 0.42 2.42 -3.32
C ILE A 158 0.83 2.83 -4.74
N LYS A 159 1.27 4.08 -4.94
CA LYS A 159 1.68 4.57 -6.27
C LYS A 159 2.87 3.78 -6.84
N GLY A 160 3.85 3.46 -6.01
CA GLY A 160 5.01 2.65 -6.38
C GLY A 160 4.61 1.24 -6.80
N PHE A 161 3.66 0.63 -6.09
CA PHE A 161 3.10 -0.67 -6.48
C PHE A 161 2.42 -0.61 -7.85
N LEU A 162 1.57 0.40 -8.09
CA LEU A 162 0.87 0.57 -9.38
C LEU A 162 1.88 0.76 -10.52
N ALA A 163 2.86 1.64 -10.34
CA ALA A 163 3.92 1.88 -11.31
C ALA A 163 4.73 0.60 -11.60
N LYS A 164 5.03 -0.20 -10.57
CA LYS A 164 5.72 -1.48 -10.74
C LYS A 164 4.91 -2.45 -11.59
N CYS A 165 3.62 -2.60 -11.31
CA CYS A 165 2.75 -3.44 -12.14
C CYS A 165 2.71 -2.97 -13.59
N TRP A 166 2.59 -1.66 -13.79
CA TRP A 166 2.53 -1.06 -15.12
C TRP A 166 3.81 -1.23 -15.93
N SER A 167 4.98 -1.27 -15.28
CA SER A 167 6.26 -1.52 -15.93
C SER A 167 6.50 -2.96 -16.38
N LEU A 168 5.69 -3.91 -15.87
CA LEU A 168 5.87 -5.35 -16.13
C LEU A 168 4.95 -5.87 -17.24
N ASP A 169 4.03 -5.03 -17.73
CA ASP A 169 2.99 -5.38 -18.69
C ASP A 169 2.35 -6.74 -18.34
N ILE A 170 1.79 -6.78 -17.13
CA ILE A 170 1.13 -7.97 -16.58
C ILE A 170 -0.14 -8.22 -17.40
N SER A 171 -0.26 -9.41 -17.97
CA SER A 171 -1.42 -9.81 -18.78
C SER A 171 -2.65 -10.09 -17.91
N THR A 172 -3.83 -10.13 -18.54
CA THR A 172 -5.09 -10.47 -17.87
C THR A 172 -5.04 -11.83 -17.17
N LYS A 173 -4.41 -12.84 -17.80
CA LYS A 173 -4.26 -14.17 -17.21
C LYS A 173 -3.34 -14.15 -15.99
N GLU A 174 -2.21 -13.44 -16.06
CA GLU A 174 -1.31 -13.31 -14.92
C GLU A 174 -1.96 -12.57 -13.76
N TYR A 175 -2.72 -11.50 -14.01
CA TYR A 175 -3.52 -10.86 -12.97
C TYR A 175 -4.53 -11.81 -12.32
N ALA A 176 -5.17 -12.70 -13.10
CA ALA A 176 -6.09 -13.69 -12.55
C ALA A 176 -5.36 -14.66 -11.60
N TYR A 177 -4.18 -15.16 -11.98
CA TYR A 177 -3.39 -16.04 -11.10
C TYR A 177 -2.87 -15.31 -9.86
N LEU A 178 -2.38 -14.07 -10.00
CA LEU A 178 -1.96 -13.24 -8.87
C LEU A 178 -3.09 -12.99 -7.88
N LYS A 179 -4.31 -12.70 -8.39
CA LYS A 179 -5.50 -12.58 -7.55
C LYS A 179 -5.83 -13.89 -6.85
N GLY A 180 -5.71 -15.03 -7.54
CA GLY A 180 -5.84 -16.35 -6.93
C GLY A 180 -4.85 -16.59 -5.79
N THR A 181 -3.57 -16.32 -6.01
CA THR A 181 -2.52 -16.46 -4.98
C THR A 181 -2.80 -15.58 -3.75
N VAL A 182 -3.29 -14.36 -3.95
CA VAL A 182 -3.64 -13.43 -2.86
C VAL A 182 -4.90 -13.85 -2.13
N LEU A 183 -5.94 -14.29 -2.87
CA LEU A 183 -7.22 -14.70 -2.31
C LEU A 183 -7.06 -15.94 -1.42
N PHE A 184 -6.37 -16.96 -1.92
CA PHE A 184 -6.18 -18.22 -1.21
C PHE A 184 -4.95 -18.14 -0.30
N ASN A 185 -5.08 -17.41 0.82
CA ASN A 185 -4.02 -17.30 1.81
C ASN A 185 -4.29 -18.24 3.01
N PRO A 186 -3.52 -19.34 3.17
CA PRO A 186 -3.73 -20.29 4.26
C PRO A 186 -3.28 -19.76 5.62
N ASP A 187 -2.50 -18.68 5.67
CA ASP A 187 -1.93 -18.13 6.90
C ASP A 187 -2.91 -17.21 7.66
N LEU A 188 -4.16 -17.09 7.20
CA LEU A 188 -5.15 -16.22 7.82
C LEU A 188 -5.74 -16.84 9.09
N PRO A 189 -5.83 -16.07 10.20
CA PRO A 189 -6.41 -16.56 11.43
C PRO A 189 -7.91 -16.80 11.27
N GLY A 190 -8.42 -17.87 11.90
CA GLY A 190 -9.84 -18.22 11.91
C GLY A 190 -10.27 -19.23 10.85
N LEU A 191 -9.42 -19.51 9.85
CA LEU A 191 -9.70 -20.52 8.82
C LEU A 191 -9.73 -21.94 9.41
N GLN A 192 -10.77 -22.69 9.05
CA GLN A 192 -10.90 -24.12 9.36
C GLN A 192 -10.40 -25.01 8.20
N CYS A 193 -10.45 -24.52 6.96
CA CYS A 193 -10.10 -25.30 5.76
C CYS A 193 -8.69 -25.05 5.21
N VAL A 194 -7.70 -24.86 6.10
CA VAL A 194 -6.33 -24.44 5.77
C VAL A 194 -5.67 -25.31 4.67
N GLN A 195 -5.80 -26.64 4.75
CA GLN A 195 -5.16 -27.54 3.76
C GLN A 195 -5.75 -27.38 2.35
N TYR A 196 -7.06 -27.16 2.26
CA TYR A 196 -7.75 -26.92 1.00
C TYR A 196 -7.28 -25.60 0.37
N ILE A 197 -7.29 -24.52 1.17
CA ILE A 197 -6.83 -23.19 0.73
C ILE A 197 -5.36 -23.24 0.31
N GLN A 198 -4.51 -23.97 1.04
CA GLN A 198 -3.11 -24.16 0.66
C GLN A 198 -2.96 -24.89 -0.68
N GLY A 199 -3.82 -25.87 -0.97
CA GLY A 199 -3.90 -26.53 -2.27
C GLY A 199 -4.21 -25.53 -3.39
N LEU A 200 -5.27 -24.74 -3.22
CA LEU A 200 -5.68 -23.72 -4.19
C LEU A 200 -4.59 -22.65 -4.42
N GLN A 201 -3.88 -22.25 -3.37
CA GLN A 201 -2.77 -21.31 -3.49
C GLN A 201 -1.63 -21.89 -4.34
N ARG A 202 -1.27 -23.16 -4.10
CA ARG A 202 -0.24 -23.85 -4.89
C ARG A 202 -0.65 -23.97 -6.35
N GLU A 203 -1.91 -24.31 -6.62
CA GLU A 203 -2.44 -24.40 -7.99
C GLU A 203 -2.38 -23.05 -8.72
N ALA A 204 -2.78 -21.95 -8.06
CA ALA A 204 -2.69 -20.61 -8.64
C ALA A 204 -1.24 -20.24 -8.98
N GLN A 205 -0.31 -20.54 -8.07
CA GLN A 205 1.11 -20.26 -8.28
C GLN A 205 1.75 -21.14 -9.37
N GLN A 206 1.35 -22.41 -9.45
CA GLN A 206 1.78 -23.35 -10.48
C GLN A 206 1.27 -22.90 -11.85
N ALA A 207 -0.02 -22.59 -11.96
CA ALA A 207 -0.62 -22.10 -13.19
C ALA A 207 0.04 -20.80 -13.68
N LEU A 208 0.40 -19.89 -12.76
CA LEU A 208 1.20 -18.71 -13.10
C LEU A 208 2.57 -19.09 -13.69
N ASN A 209 3.29 -20.01 -13.05
CA ASN A 209 4.62 -20.43 -13.49
C ASN A 209 4.58 -21.10 -14.87
N GLU A 210 3.62 -21.99 -15.09
CA GLU A 210 3.40 -22.67 -16.36
C GLU A 210 3.04 -21.66 -17.46
N HIS A 211 2.13 -20.73 -17.17
CA HIS A 211 1.76 -19.68 -18.12
C HIS A 211 2.97 -18.82 -18.52
N VAL A 212 3.78 -18.38 -17.56
CA VAL A 212 5.00 -17.62 -17.81
C VAL A 212 5.98 -18.42 -18.66
N ARG A 213 6.21 -19.69 -18.36
CA ARG A 213 7.10 -20.56 -19.15
C ARG A 213 6.63 -20.74 -20.58
N LEU A 214 5.31 -20.83 -20.80
CA LEU A 214 4.74 -21.03 -22.13
C LEU A 214 4.78 -19.76 -22.99
N ILE A 215 4.38 -18.62 -22.42
CA ILE A 215 4.21 -17.35 -23.15
C ILE A 215 5.50 -16.52 -23.18
N HIS A 216 6.28 -16.53 -22.10
CA HIS A 216 7.46 -15.68 -21.92
C HIS A 216 8.76 -16.49 -21.87
N ARG A 217 8.95 -17.39 -22.85
CA ARG A 217 10.11 -18.31 -22.94
C ARG A 217 11.48 -17.62 -22.83
N GLY A 218 11.59 -16.36 -23.27
CA GLY A 218 12.82 -15.57 -23.21
C GLY A 218 13.05 -14.79 -21.91
N ASP A 219 12.03 -14.62 -21.05
CA ASP A 219 12.16 -13.88 -19.79
C ASP A 219 12.12 -14.83 -18.59
N GLN A 220 13.23 -15.51 -18.35
CA GLN A 220 13.41 -16.45 -17.23
C GLN A 220 13.20 -15.79 -15.85
N ALA A 221 13.32 -14.46 -15.77
CA ALA A 221 13.12 -13.71 -14.55
C ALA A 221 11.66 -13.29 -14.33
N ARG A 222 10.74 -13.48 -15.30
CA ARG A 222 9.37 -12.97 -15.22
C ARG A 222 8.61 -13.49 -14.01
N PHE A 223 8.66 -14.80 -13.76
CA PHE A 223 8.00 -15.40 -12.60
C PHE A 223 8.50 -14.79 -11.28
N ALA A 224 9.82 -14.58 -11.14
CA ALA A 224 10.40 -13.91 -9.98
C ALA A 224 9.94 -12.44 -9.88
N LYS A 225 9.88 -11.70 -10.99
CA LYS A 225 9.37 -10.32 -11.03
C LYS A 225 7.91 -10.25 -10.57
N LEU A 226 7.07 -11.23 -10.93
CA LEU A 226 5.68 -11.31 -10.49
C LEU A 226 5.57 -11.70 -8.99
N ASN A 227 6.45 -12.54 -8.48
CA ASN A 227 6.54 -12.80 -7.02
C ASN A 227 6.99 -11.57 -6.22
N VAL A 228 7.80 -10.69 -6.81
CA VAL A 228 8.09 -9.38 -6.20
C VAL A 228 6.81 -8.54 -6.11
N VAL A 229 5.93 -8.55 -7.11
CA VAL A 229 4.64 -7.86 -7.04
C VAL A 229 3.79 -8.37 -5.88
N LEU A 230 3.67 -9.70 -5.70
CA LEU A 230 2.99 -10.30 -4.56
C LEU A 230 3.61 -9.88 -3.22
N SER A 231 4.93 -9.79 -3.16
CA SER A 231 5.63 -9.38 -1.93
C SER A 231 5.38 -7.91 -1.59
N LEU A 232 5.32 -7.04 -2.58
CA LEU A 232 4.99 -5.63 -2.38
C LEU A 232 3.56 -5.42 -1.85
N LEU A 233 2.60 -6.27 -2.26
CA LEU A 233 1.22 -6.20 -1.76
C LEU A 233 1.11 -6.40 -0.25
N ARG A 234 2.03 -7.14 0.38
CA ARG A 234 2.04 -7.34 1.84
C ARG A 234 2.22 -6.04 2.63
N SER A 235 2.73 -4.99 1.99
CA SER A 235 2.88 -3.65 2.60
C SER A 235 1.64 -2.76 2.47
N ILE A 236 0.59 -3.21 1.77
CA ILE A 236 -0.65 -2.45 1.61
C ILE A 236 -1.49 -2.55 2.89
N ASN A 237 -1.77 -1.40 3.48
CA ASN A 237 -2.62 -1.29 4.65
C ASN A 237 -4.08 -1.06 4.23
N ALA A 238 -4.98 -1.96 4.61
CA ALA A 238 -6.40 -1.87 4.28
C ALA A 238 -7.06 -0.59 4.84
N ASN A 239 -6.65 -0.14 6.03
CA ASN A 239 -7.17 1.09 6.64
C ASN A 239 -6.81 2.32 5.81
N VAL A 240 -5.58 2.37 5.29
CA VAL A 240 -5.15 3.45 4.39
C VAL A 240 -6.00 3.47 3.12
N ILE A 241 -6.27 2.30 2.53
CA ILE A 241 -7.10 2.18 1.33
C ILE A 241 -8.54 2.62 1.61
N ALA A 242 -9.12 2.21 2.74
CA ALA A 242 -10.46 2.61 3.18
C ALA A 242 -10.56 4.13 3.37
N GLU A 243 -9.63 4.72 4.14
CA GLU A 243 -9.56 6.16 4.39
C GLU A 243 -9.34 6.96 3.10
N LEU A 244 -8.48 6.47 2.20
CA LEU A 244 -8.13 7.18 0.98
C LEU A 244 -9.26 7.17 -0.05
N PHE A 245 -9.82 6.00 -0.36
CA PHE A 245 -10.73 5.84 -1.50
C PHE A 245 -12.21 5.76 -1.12
N PHE A 246 -12.54 5.21 0.05
CA PHE A 246 -13.93 4.87 0.38
C PHE A 246 -14.55 5.88 1.33
N LYS A 247 -13.86 6.31 2.38
CA LYS A 247 -14.37 7.29 3.35
C LYS A 247 -14.96 8.56 2.72
N PRO A 248 -14.39 9.15 1.65
CA PRO A 248 -14.98 10.31 0.98
C PRO A 248 -16.33 10.03 0.29
N ILE A 249 -16.69 8.76 0.07
CA ILE A 249 -17.91 8.33 -0.64
C ILE A 249 -18.92 7.75 0.32
N ILE A 250 -18.48 6.85 1.20
CA ILE A 250 -19.36 6.04 2.06
C ILE A 250 -19.42 6.58 3.49
N GLY A 251 -18.64 7.62 3.82
CA GLY A 251 -18.64 8.24 5.15
C GLY A 251 -18.13 7.29 6.22
N THR A 252 -18.98 7.02 7.22
CA THR A 252 -18.68 6.19 8.39
C THR A 252 -19.10 4.73 8.25
N VAL A 253 -19.53 4.30 7.05
CA VAL A 253 -19.92 2.91 6.81
C VAL A 253 -18.71 1.98 6.99
N ASN A 254 -18.89 0.90 7.74
CA ASN A 254 -17.85 -0.09 7.97
C ASN A 254 -17.60 -0.93 6.71
N MET A 255 -16.32 -1.05 6.32
CA MET A 255 -15.91 -1.87 5.18
C MET A 255 -16.30 -3.34 5.36
N ASP A 256 -16.21 -3.90 6.57
CA ASP A 256 -16.52 -5.31 6.84
C ASP A 256 -18.00 -5.64 6.67
N ASP A 257 -18.88 -4.69 6.95
CA ASP A 257 -20.33 -4.82 6.76
C ASP A 257 -20.66 -4.71 5.26
N MET A 258 -20.04 -3.75 4.56
CA MET A 258 -20.17 -3.60 3.11
C MET A 258 -19.69 -4.84 2.37
N LEU A 259 -18.54 -5.41 2.75
CA LEU A 259 -18.00 -6.61 2.11
C LEU A 259 -18.93 -7.82 2.32
N LEU A 260 -19.51 -7.96 3.51
CA LEU A 260 -20.50 -9.00 3.79
C LEU A 260 -21.74 -8.82 2.91
N GLU A 261 -22.29 -7.60 2.84
CA GLU A 261 -23.45 -7.30 1.99
C GLU A 261 -23.17 -7.62 0.52
N MET A 262 -22.01 -7.20 -0.01
CA MET A 262 -21.60 -7.48 -1.39
C MET A 262 -21.40 -8.98 -1.65
N LEU A 263 -20.88 -9.73 -0.66
CA LEU A 263 -20.69 -11.17 -0.78
C LEU A 263 -22.05 -11.90 -0.83
N CYS A 264 -23.03 -11.47 -0.03
CA CYS A 264 -24.38 -12.04 -0.01
C CYS A 264 -25.28 -11.58 -1.18
N ALA A 265 -25.08 -10.37 -1.70
CA ALA A 265 -25.88 -9.80 -2.78
C ALA A 265 -25.70 -10.55 -4.12
N LYS A 266 -26.69 -10.56 -4.99
CA LYS A 266 -26.47 -10.93 -6.40
C LYS A 266 -25.82 -9.73 -7.11
N LEU A 267 -24.50 -9.79 -7.34
CA LEU A 267 -23.68 -8.74 -7.97
C LEU A 267 -23.56 -8.87 -9.49
#